data_AF-A0A9D3AAR4-F1
#
_entry.id   AF-A0A9D3AAR4-F1
#
_cell.length_a   1.000
_cell.length_b   1.000
_cell.length_c   1.000
_cell.angle_alpha   90.00
_cell.angle_beta   90.00
_cell.angle_gamma   90.00
#
_symmetry.space_group_name_H-M   'P 1'
#
loop_
_entity.id
_entity.type
_entity.pdbx_description
1 polymer ?
#
loop_
_entity_poly.entity_id
_entity_poly.type
_entity_poly.pdbx_seq_one_letter_code
_entity_poly.pdbx_strand_id
1 'polypeptide(L)'
;AAYLSGQQPGQFKDVDVEAELTILDQTHPVKTTLRYTALDNDRFMVSTLDPIIVNGNDFTLTEGIVSLREIANLAFISHTVPVNFDLVFDQD
;
A
#
# COMPACT_ATOMS: atom_id res chain seq x y z
N ALA A 1 3.32 17.19 -6.53
CA ALA A 1 3.65 17.03 -7.96
C ALA A 1 4.99 17.65 -8.38
N ALA A 2 5.56 18.65 -7.67
CA ALA A 2 6.74 19.39 -8.12
C ALA A 2 8.09 18.62 -8.17
N TYR A 3 8.20 17.41 -7.60
CA TYR A 3 9.45 16.63 -7.65
C TYR A 3 9.59 15.77 -8.92
N LEU A 4 8.50 15.54 -9.65
CA LEU A 4 8.44 14.51 -10.70
C LEU A 4 8.86 15.01 -12.09
N SER A 5 9.02 16.32 -12.28
CA SER A 5 9.40 16.89 -13.57
C SER A 5 10.91 17.10 -13.67
N GLY A 6 11.56 16.43 -14.63
CA GLY A 6 12.97 16.68 -14.99
C GLY A 6 14.03 15.93 -14.15
N GLN A 7 13.66 14.86 -13.45
CA GLN A 7 14.62 13.97 -12.78
C GLN A 7 15.28 13.03 -13.79
N GLN A 8 16.53 12.65 -13.53
CA GLN A 8 17.19 11.60 -14.33
C GLN A 8 16.66 10.21 -13.92
N PRO A 9 16.48 9.28 -14.87
CA PRO A 9 16.09 7.90 -14.54
C PRO A 9 16.99 7.28 -13.48
N GLY A 10 16.39 6.63 -12.48
CA GLY A 10 17.07 6.03 -11.34
C GLY A 10 17.26 6.95 -10.13
N GLN A 11 16.99 8.26 -10.26
CA GLN A 11 16.89 9.14 -9.08
C GLN A 11 15.63 8.81 -8.27
N PHE A 12 15.74 8.85 -6.95
CA PHE A 12 14.61 8.57 -6.07
C PHE A 12 14.53 9.56 -4.90
N LYS A 13 13.33 9.65 -4.33
CA LYS A 13 13.06 10.40 -3.11
C LYS A 13 12.04 9.67 -2.24
N ASP A 14 12.35 9.67 -0.95
CA ASP A 14 11.44 9.15 0.07
C ASP A 14 10.56 10.28 0.59
N VAL A 15 9.27 10.01 0.74
CA VAL A 15 8.25 10.98 1.12
C VAL A 15 7.31 10.33 2.13
N ASP A 16 7.13 10.98 3.27
CA ASP A 16 6.10 10.60 4.23
C ASP A 16 4.73 11.02 3.71
N VAL A 17 3.80 10.07 3.70
CA VAL A 17 2.46 10.20 3.18
C VAL A 17 1.47 9.80 4.27
N GLU A 18 0.49 10.67 4.50
CA GLU A 18 -0.73 10.36 5.23
C GLU A 18 -1.85 10.20 4.20
N ALA A 19 -2.38 8.98 4.09
CA ALA A 19 -3.38 8.59 3.11
C ALA A 19 -4.60 8.00 3.82
N GLU A 20 -5.73 7.93 3.13
CA GLU A 20 -6.91 7.21 3.60
C GLU A 20 -7.01 5.87 2.88
N LEU A 21 -7.09 4.77 3.64
CA LEU A 21 -7.34 3.43 3.11
C LEU A 21 -8.80 3.09 3.36
N THR A 22 -9.55 2.88 2.28
CA THR A 22 -10.92 2.36 2.34
C THR A 22 -10.94 0.90 1.91
N ILE A 23 -11.47 0.04 2.77
CA ILE A 23 -11.80 -1.35 2.43
C ILE A 23 -13.27 -1.56 2.80
N LEU A 24 -14.08 -2.00 1.83
CA LEU A 24 -15.54 -2.01 1.95
C LEU A 24 -16.07 -0.60 2.27
N ASP A 25 -16.67 -0.42 3.44
CA ASP A 25 -17.25 0.83 3.94
C ASP A 25 -16.43 1.45 5.10
N GLN A 26 -15.31 0.82 5.47
CA GLN A 26 -14.44 1.28 6.54
C GLN A 26 -13.26 2.05 5.96
N THR A 27 -13.07 3.29 6.42
CA THR A 27 -11.99 4.17 6.01
C THR A 27 -11.12 4.50 7.21
N HIS A 28 -9.81 4.30 7.08
CA HIS A 28 -8.84 4.60 8.13
C HIS A 28 -7.62 5.33 7.59
N PRO A 29 -7.05 6.27 8.34
CA PRO A 29 -5.82 6.93 7.97
C PRO A 29 -4.63 5.97 8.08
N VAL A 30 -3.74 6.03 7.11
CA VAL A 30 -2.51 5.26 7.04
C VAL A 30 -1.35 6.22 6.87
N LYS A 31 -0.33 6.07 7.73
CA LYS A 31 0.93 6.80 7.65
C LYS A 31 2.01 5.85 7.16
N THR A 32 2.69 6.23 6.08
CA THR A 32 3.74 5.41 5.48
C THR A 32 4.77 6.31 4.79
N THR A 33 5.97 5.76 4.56
CA THR A 33 6.98 6.39 3.74
C THR A 33 7.01 5.70 2.38
N LEU A 34 6.81 6.48 1.32
CA LEU A 34 6.82 6.00 -0.06
C LEU A 34 8.09 6.48 -0.77
N ARG A 35 8.69 5.60 -1.57
CA ARG A 35 9.79 5.93 -2.46
C ARG A 35 9.25 6.22 -3.85
N TYR A 36 9.50 7.44 -4.32
CA TYR A 36 9.26 7.86 -5.69
C TYR A 36 10.56 7.71 -6.48
N THR A 37 10.58 6.86 -7.49
CA THR A 37 11.73 6.64 -8.37
C THR A 37 11.41 7.12 -9.78
N ALA A 38 12.21 8.03 -10.32
CA ALA A 38 12.08 8.47 -11.70
C ALA A 38 12.48 7.34 -12.65
N LEU A 39 11.64 7.08 -13.66
CA LEU A 39 11.91 6.14 -14.74
C LEU A 39 12.18 6.90 -16.04
N ASP A 40 12.40 6.16 -17.13
CA ASP A 40 12.44 6.72 -18.47
C ASP A 40 11.04 7.02 -19.01
N ASN A 41 10.99 7.82 -20.08
CA ASN A 41 9.77 8.15 -20.83
C ASN A 41 8.68 8.83 -19.99
N ASP A 42 9.07 9.78 -19.13
CA ASP A 42 8.15 10.52 -18.27
C ASP A 42 7.29 9.63 -17.36
N ARG A 43 7.88 8.53 -16.88
CA ARG A 43 7.24 7.62 -15.92
C ARG A 43 7.89 7.72 -14.57
N PHE A 44 7.16 7.30 -13.54
CA PHE A 44 7.71 7.14 -12.21
C PHE A 44 7.14 5.89 -11.53
N MET A 45 7.97 5.28 -10.70
CA MET A 45 7.58 4.19 -9.82
C MET A 45 7.36 4.74 -8.40
N VAL A 46 6.28 4.32 -7.76
CA VAL A 46 6.00 4.58 -6.35
C VAL A 46 5.95 3.24 -5.62
N SER A 47 6.83 3.06 -4.64
CA SER A 47 6.90 1.84 -3.85
C SER A 47 6.82 2.12 -2.36
N THR A 48 6.26 1.19 -1.59
CA THR A 48 6.32 1.23 -0.12
C THR A 48 7.76 1.00 0.35
N LEU A 49 8.29 1.86 1.24
CA LEU A 49 9.61 1.65 1.83
C LEU A 49 9.56 0.63 2.98
N ASP A 50 8.48 0.68 3.76
CA ASP A 50 8.15 -0.28 4.80
C ASP A 50 6.73 -0.84 4.55
N PRO A 51 6.44 -2.10 4.93
CA PRO A 51 5.11 -2.66 4.77
C PRO A 51 4.05 -1.87 5.51
N ILE A 52 2.94 -1.59 4.83
CA ILE A 52 1.75 -1.02 5.46
C ILE A 52 1.05 -2.15 6.21
N ILE A 53 0.99 -2.02 7.53
CA ILE A 53 0.35 -3.03 8.38
C ILE A 53 -1.15 -2.78 8.41
N VAL A 54 -1.93 -3.68 7.78
CA VAL A 54 -3.39 -3.65 7.79
C VAL A 54 -3.90 -4.63 8.82
N ASN A 55 -4.82 -4.19 9.69
CA ASN A 55 -5.49 -5.06 10.65
C ASN A 55 -6.94 -5.29 10.21
N GLY A 56 -7.30 -6.53 9.91
CA GLY A 56 -8.65 -6.90 9.47
C GLY A 56 -9.75 -6.55 10.49
N ASN A 57 -9.42 -6.38 11.78
CA ASN A 57 -10.36 -5.93 12.79
C ASN A 57 -10.87 -4.50 12.52
N ASP A 58 -10.01 -3.63 11.99
CA ASP A 58 -10.34 -2.22 11.75
C ASP A 58 -11.31 -2.07 10.57
N PHE A 59 -11.31 -3.06 9.66
CA PHE A 59 -12.10 -3.08 8.43
C PHE A 59 -13.27 -4.07 8.47
N THR A 60 -13.72 -4.46 9.67
CA THR A 60 -14.85 -5.39 9.90
C THR A 60 -14.75 -6.73 9.15
N LEU A 61 -13.52 -7.20 8.86
CA LEU A 61 -13.27 -8.42 8.09
C LEU A 61 -13.25 -9.71 8.93
N THR A 62 -13.39 -9.61 10.25
CA THR A 62 -13.23 -10.73 11.19
C THR A 62 -14.11 -11.94 10.85
N GLU A 63 -15.39 -11.71 10.55
CA GLU A 63 -16.32 -12.81 10.22
C GLU A 63 -15.93 -13.51 8.90
N GLY A 64 -15.49 -12.74 7.91
CA GLY A 64 -14.97 -13.27 6.65
C GLY A 64 -13.71 -14.12 6.87
N ILE A 65 -12.77 -13.65 7.70
CA ILE A 65 -11.56 -14.39 8.05
C ILE A 65 -11.89 -15.70 8.77
N VAL A 66 -12.84 -15.69 9.70
CA VAL A 66 -13.30 -16.92 10.40
C VAL A 66 -13.91 -17.91 9.41
N SER A 67 -14.76 -17.43 8.49
CA SER A 67 -15.38 -18.27 7.46
C SER A 67 -14.32 -18.94 6.57
N LEU A 68 -13.31 -18.18 6.14
CA LEU A 68 -12.18 -18.71 5.36
C LEU A 68 -11.38 -19.75 6.14
N ARG A 69 -11.12 -19.51 7.44
CA ARG A 69 -10.42 -20.44 8.33
C ARG A 69 -11.14 -21.78 8.43
N GLU A 70 -12.46 -21.77 8.58
CA GLU A 70 -13.28 -22.98 8.73
C GLU A 70 -13.35 -23.80 7.44
N ILE A 71 -13.58 -23.16 6.30
CA ILE A 71 -13.61 -23.83 4.99
C ILE A 71 -12.26 -24.46 4.67
N ALA A 72 -11.15 -23.79 5.05
CA ALA A 72 -9.80 -24.30 4.87
C ALA A 72 -9.34 -25.27 5.98
N ASN A 73 -10.18 -25.54 6.99
CA ASN A 73 -9.85 -26.36 8.17
C ASN A 73 -8.54 -25.95 8.87
N LEU A 74 -8.31 -24.65 8.99
CA LEU A 74 -7.12 -24.08 9.62
C LEU A 74 -7.32 -23.85 11.12
N ALA A 75 -6.26 -24.07 11.90
CA ALA A 75 -6.28 -23.75 13.33
C ALA A 75 -6.38 -22.24 13.59
N PHE A 76 -5.75 -21.42 12.72
CA PHE A 76 -5.67 -19.97 12.89
C PHE A 76 -5.37 -19.26 11.58
N ILE A 77 -5.86 -18.02 11.43
CA ILE A 77 -5.46 -17.05 10.40
C ILE A 77 -5.18 -15.73 11.12
N SER A 78 -4.04 -15.09 10.84
CA SER A 78 -3.69 -13.77 11.38
C SER A 78 -4.63 -12.70 10.82
N HIS A 79 -5.09 -11.78 11.66
CA HIS A 79 -5.81 -10.59 11.22
C HIS A 79 -4.87 -9.46 10.78
N THR A 80 -3.59 -9.56 11.12
CA THR A 80 -2.55 -8.61 10.70
C THR A 80 -1.96 -9.06 9.37
N VAL A 81 -2.07 -8.18 8.37
CA VAL A 81 -1.64 -8.41 7.00
C VAL A 81 -0.67 -7.28 6.59
N PRO A 82 0.62 -7.58 6.38
CA PRO A 82 1.54 -6.63 5.78
C PRO A 82 1.26 -6.49 4.28
N VAL A 83 1.07 -5.27 3.81
CA VAL A 83 0.82 -4.93 2.41
C VAL A 83 1.98 -4.13 1.87
N ASN A 84 2.49 -4.55 0.71
CA ASN A 84 3.48 -3.83 -0.08
C ASN A 84 2.90 -3.55 -1.46
N PHE A 85 3.31 -2.45 -2.08
CA PHE A 85 2.97 -2.19 -3.47
C PHE A 85 4.14 -1.56 -4.21
N ASP A 86 4.14 -1.80 -5.52
CA ASP A 86 4.97 -1.13 -6.51
C ASP A 86 4.02 -0.67 -7.63
N LEU A 87 3.89 0.64 -7.79
CA LEU A 87 2.99 1.26 -8.75
C LEU A 87 3.81 2.02 -9.78
N VAL A 88 3.50 1.84 -11.06
CA VAL A 88 4.07 2.66 -12.14
C VAL A 88 3.00 3.62 -12.61
N PHE A 89 3.38 4.88 -12.75
CA PHE A 89 2.54 5.95 -13.25
C PHE A 89 3.17 6.56 -14.50
N ASP A 90 2.33 6.81 -15.50
CA ASP A 90 2.68 7.57 -16.70
C ASP A 90 2.30 9.05 -16.47
N GLN A 91 3.20 9.98 -16.82
CA GLN A 91 2.96 11.41 -16.76
C GLN A 91 2.34 11.89 -18.09
N ASP A 92 1.07 11.53 -18.32
CA ASP A 92 0.25 12.09 -19.41
C ASP A 92 -0.19 13.54 -19.13
#